data_AF-A0A5E7XR25-F1
#
_entry.id   AF-A0A5E7XR25-F1
#
_cell.length_a   1.000
_cell.length_b   1.000
_cell.length_c   1.000
_cell.angle_alpha   90.00
_cell.angle_beta   90.00
_cell.angle_gamma   90.00
#
_symmetry.space_group_name_H-M   'P 1'
#
loop_
_entity.id
_entity.type
_entity.pdbx_description
1 polymer ?
#
loop_
_entity_poly.entity_id
_entity_poly.type
_entity_poly.pdbx_seq_one_letter_code
_entity_poly.pdbx_strand_id
1 'polypeptide(L)'
;MYYDQLGISSGDLCAAVALALVHDASENCLGTPGFPQIDARRNGQEFVIDMRLDQGCATISITTDEACRMVEAMKSERRCLPQVFQRIQEATAKLEMAMRNNSNI
;
A
#
# COMPACT_ATOMS: atom_id res chain seq x y z
N MET A 1 9.33 -6.53 10.83
CA MET A 1 10.65 -5.90 11.10
C MET A 1 10.42 -4.54 11.74
N TYR A 2 11.17 -4.16 12.77
CA TYR A 2 11.08 -2.83 13.38
C TYR A 2 12.28 -1.97 12.94
N TYR A 3 12.07 -0.69 12.67
CA TYR A 3 13.10 0.24 12.20
C TYR A 3 13.37 1.28 13.30
N ASP A 4 14.25 0.94 14.25
CA ASP A 4 14.47 1.71 15.48
C ASP A 4 14.74 3.20 15.26
N GLN A 5 15.54 3.53 14.24
CA GLN A 5 15.90 4.91 13.89
C GLN A 5 14.70 5.78 13.44
N LEU A 6 13.61 5.14 13.03
CA LEU A 6 12.44 5.80 12.46
C LEU A 6 11.20 5.66 13.36
N GLY A 7 11.25 4.82 14.40
CA GLY A 7 10.11 4.58 15.28
C GLY A 7 8.91 3.92 14.60
N ILE A 8 9.13 3.23 13.48
CA ILE A 8 8.09 2.55 12.70
C ILE A 8 8.49 1.11 12.39
N SER A 9 7.50 0.26 12.15
CA SER A 9 7.70 -1.12 11.73
C SER A 9 7.19 -1.37 10.31
N SER A 10 7.62 -2.48 9.70
CA SER A 10 7.02 -2.99 8.47
C SER A 10 5.52 -3.25 8.64
N GLY A 11 5.09 -3.64 9.85
CA GLY A 11 3.67 -3.80 10.17
C GLY A 11 2.90 -2.49 10.15
N ASP A 12 3.49 -1.40 10.66
CA ASP A 12 2.90 -0.06 10.58
C ASP A 12 2.74 0.40 9.14
N LEU A 13 3.73 0.13 8.29
CA LEU A 13 3.67 0.44 6.87
C LEU A 13 2.58 -0.36 6.16
N CYS A 14 2.53 -1.68 6.38
CA CYS A 14 1.46 -2.52 5.83
C CYS A 14 0.09 -2.05 6.31
N ALA A 15 -0.06 -1.67 7.59
CA ALA A 15 -1.31 -1.16 8.13
C ALA A 15 -1.73 0.17 7.49
N ALA A 16 -0.78 1.07 7.22
CA ALA A 16 -1.10 2.36 6.60
C ALA A 16 -1.49 2.21 5.13
N VAL A 17 -0.87 1.27 4.42
CA VAL A 17 -1.29 0.87 3.06
C VAL A 17 -2.67 0.21 3.11
N ALA A 18 -2.92 -0.65 4.11
CA ALA A 18 -4.23 -1.27 4.27
C ALA A 18 -5.34 -0.24 4.50
N LEU A 19 -5.09 0.77 5.34
CA LEU A 19 -6.02 1.89 5.55
C LEU A 19 -6.33 2.61 4.23
N ALA A 20 -5.30 2.88 3.41
CA ALA A 20 -5.48 3.45 2.09
C ALA A 20 -6.38 2.60 1.20
N LEU A 21 -6.13 1.28 1.12
CA LEU A 21 -6.96 0.39 0.31
C LEU A 21 -8.42 0.33 0.77
N VAL A 22 -8.66 0.29 2.09
CA VAL A 22 -10.01 0.30 2.65
C VAL A 22 -10.71 1.63 2.37
N HIS A 23 -10.00 2.75 2.51
CA HIS A 23 -10.55 4.06 2.21
C HIS A 23 -10.92 4.18 0.73
N ASP A 24 -10.07 3.70 -0.16
CA ASP A 24 -10.34 3.68 -1.60
C ASP A 24 -11.53 2.78 -1.95
N ALA A 25 -11.62 1.60 -1.31
CA ALA A 25 -12.78 0.72 -1.46
C ALA A 25 -14.08 1.38 -1.00
N SER A 26 -14.05 2.17 0.08
CA SER A 26 -15.24 2.86 0.59
C SER A 26 -15.68 4.05 -0.27
N GLU A 27 -14.73 4.78 -0.86
CA GLU A 27 -15.02 6.03 -1.58
C GLU A 27 -15.16 5.81 -3.09
N ASN A 28 -14.34 4.93 -3.68
CA ASN A 28 -14.23 4.74 -5.13
C ASN A 28 -14.63 3.34 -5.60
N CYS A 29 -15.23 2.52 -4.72
CA CYS A 29 -15.72 1.18 -5.03
C CYS A 29 -14.64 0.27 -5.66
N LEU A 30 -13.43 0.27 -5.07
CA LEU A 30 -12.36 -0.64 -5.44
C LEU A 30 -12.91 -2.08 -5.56
N GLY A 31 -12.78 -2.66 -6.75
CA GLY A 31 -13.41 -3.91 -7.15
C GLY A 31 -12.44 -5.08 -7.20
N THR A 32 -11.50 -5.14 -6.25
CA THR A 32 -10.56 -6.25 -6.16
C THR A 32 -11.30 -7.54 -5.76
N PRO A 33 -10.96 -8.70 -6.33
CA PRO A 33 -11.55 -10.00 -5.97
C PRO A 33 -11.10 -10.51 -4.59
N GLY A 34 -10.67 -9.61 -3.70
CA GLY A 34 -10.09 -9.91 -2.40
C GLY A 34 -9.23 -8.76 -1.89
N PHE A 35 -8.84 -8.83 -0.61
CA PHE A 35 -7.89 -7.88 -0.04
C PHE A 35 -6.46 -8.33 -0.36
N PRO A 36 -5.58 -7.47 -0.92
CA PRO A 36 -4.25 -7.89 -1.29
C PRO A 36 -3.41 -8.24 -0.06
N GLN A 37 -2.49 -9.20 -0.23
CA GLN A 37 -1.40 -9.38 0.71
C GLN A 37 -0.43 -8.20 0.57
N ILE A 38 -0.13 -7.54 1.68
CA ILE A 38 0.77 -6.38 1.72
C ILE A 38 2.07 -6.78 2.42
N ASP A 39 3.19 -6.57 1.75
CA ASP A 39 4.52 -6.73 2.33
C ASP A 39 5.31 -5.43 2.21
N ALA A 40 6.06 -5.07 3.24
CA ALA A 40 6.85 -3.86 3.29
C ALA A 40 8.27 -4.17 3.75
N ARG A 41 9.25 -3.76 2.94
CA ARG A 41 10.67 -3.95 3.23
C ARG A 41 11.47 -2.67 3.01
N ARG A 42 12.57 -2.54 3.72
CA ARG A 42 13.52 -1.43 3.53
C ARG A 42 14.50 -1.77 2.42
N ASN A 43 14.75 -0.81 1.54
CA ASN A 43 15.72 -0.90 0.46
C ASN A 43 16.59 0.38 0.45
N GLY A 44 17.67 0.38 1.22
CA GLY A 44 18.52 1.56 1.40
C GLY A 44 17.76 2.72 2.06
N GLN A 45 17.58 3.82 1.31
CA GLN A 45 16.88 5.04 1.75
C GLN A 45 15.37 5.03 1.43
N GLU A 46 14.88 3.96 0.81
CA GLU A 46 13.48 3.80 0.43
C GLU A 46 12.84 2.59 1.14
N PHE A 47 11.52 2.57 1.12
CA PHE A 47 10.70 1.42 1.46
C PHE A 47 10.01 0.91 0.21
N VAL A 48 10.12 -0.39 -0.01
CA VAL A 48 9.41 -1.08 -1.09
C VAL A 48 8.20 -1.77 -0.48
N ILE A 49 7.04 -1.48 -1.05
CA ILE A 49 5.74 -2.05 -0.67
C ILE A 49 5.25 -2.88 -1.84
N ASP A 50 5.02 -4.17 -1.59
CA ASP A 50 4.40 -5.08 -2.55
C ASP A 50 2.95 -5.35 -2.12
N MET A 51 2.04 -5.26 -3.08
CA MET A 51 0.64 -5.64 -2.95
C MET A 51 0.36 -6.80 -3.90
N ARG A 52 -0.02 -7.95 -3.37
CA ARG A 52 -0.21 -9.18 -4.14
C ARG A 52 -1.65 -9.67 -4.07
N LEU A 53 -2.18 -10.04 -5.22
CA LEU A 53 -3.40 -10.84 -5.39
C LEU A 53 -3.01 -12.08 -6.21
N ASP A 54 -3.81 -13.14 -6.18
CA ASP A 54 -3.49 -14.49 -6.70
C ASP A 54 -2.50 -14.57 -7.88
N GLN A 55 -2.73 -13.78 -8.93
CA GLN A 55 -1.89 -13.78 -10.15
C GLN A 55 -1.20 -12.45 -10.46
N GLY A 56 -1.19 -11.50 -9.52
CA GLY A 56 -0.65 -10.16 -9.73
C GLY A 56 0.18 -9.66 -8.55
N CYS A 57 1.21 -8.87 -8.86
CA CYS A 57 1.97 -8.12 -7.86
C CYS A 57 2.13 -6.68 -8.35
N ALA A 58 1.74 -5.73 -7.52
CA ALA A 58 2.00 -4.31 -7.73
C ALA A 58 3.00 -3.84 -6.67
N THR A 59 4.04 -3.15 -7.12
CA THR A 59 5.12 -2.67 -6.24
C THR A 59 5.20 -1.16 -6.32
N ILE A 60 5.30 -0.52 -5.16
CA ILE A 60 5.59 0.92 -5.04
C ILE A 60 6.82 1.12 -4.14
N SER A 61 7.62 2.13 -4.45
CA SER A 61 8.73 2.57 -3.59
C SER A 61 8.42 3.94 -2.99
N ILE A 62 8.49 4.08 -1.68
CA ILE A 62 8.31 5.37 -1.00
C ILE A 62 9.59 5.76 -0.27
N THR A 63 9.83 7.06 -0.15
CA THR A 63 10.98 7.57 0.61
C THR A 63 10.80 7.30 2.10
N THR A 64 11.89 7.36 2.86
CA THR A 64 11.85 7.24 4.32
C THR A 64 10.93 8.29 4.96
N ASP A 65 10.97 9.53 4.47
CA ASP A 65 10.12 10.61 4.97
C ASP A 65 8.64 10.36 4.69
N GLU A 66 8.31 9.84 3.50
CA GLU A 66 6.95 9.44 3.16
C GLU A 66 6.46 8.29 4.03
N ALA A 67 7.30 7.31 4.29
CA ALA A 67 6.99 6.19 5.18
C ALA A 67 6.64 6.68 6.59
N CYS A 68 7.44 7.57 7.16
CA CYS A 68 7.18 8.17 8.47
C CYS A 68 5.87 8.97 8.49
N ARG A 69 5.70 9.90 7.54
CA ARG A 69 4.48 10.72 7.46
C ARG A 69 3.22 9.90 7.23
N MET A 70 3.32 8.83 6.44
CA MET A 70 2.20 7.92 6.17
C MET A 70 1.78 7.18 7.44
N VAL A 71 2.73 6.66 8.22
CA VAL A 71 2.44 6.00 9.50
C VAL A 71 1.90 6.98 10.54
N GLU A 72 2.44 8.21 10.59
CA GLU A 72 1.96 9.26 11.47
C GLU A 72 0.52 9.66 11.15
N ALA A 73 0.21 9.91 9.86
CA ALA A 73 -1.15 10.23 9.42
C ALA A 73 -2.16 9.12 9.77
N MET A 74 -1.75 7.84 9.61
CA MET A 74 -2.57 6.70 10.01
C MET A 74 -2.82 6.69 11.53
N LYS A 75 -1.76 6.82 12.35
CA LYS A 75 -1.84 6.67 13.81
C LYS A 75 -2.55 7.85 14.48
N SER A 76 -2.25 9.07 14.06
CA SER A 76 -2.71 10.31 14.70
C SER A 76 -4.07 10.75 14.17
N GLU A 77 -4.29 10.68 12.86
CA GLU A 77 -5.48 11.24 12.21
C GLU A 77 -6.44 10.20 11.66
N ARG A 78 -6.02 8.92 11.60
CA ARG A 78 -6.73 7.84 10.89
C ARG A 78 -7.03 8.22 9.43
N ARG A 79 -6.06 8.86 8.79
CA ARG A 79 -6.17 9.36 7.40
C ARG A 79 -5.04 8.83 6.53
N CYS A 80 -5.28 8.90 5.23
CA CYS A 80 -4.31 8.58 4.21
C CYS A 80 -3.48 9.81 3.87
N LEU A 81 -2.17 9.64 3.68
CA LEU A 81 -1.32 10.70 3.16
C LEU A 81 -1.60 10.85 1.64
N PRO A 82 -2.14 11.99 1.16
CA PRO A 82 -2.71 12.07 -0.20
C PRO A 82 -1.75 11.68 -1.32
N GLN A 83 -0.49 12.11 -1.24
CA GLN A 83 0.53 11.82 -2.26
C GLN A 83 0.88 10.33 -2.39
N VAL A 84 0.87 9.60 -1.28
CA VAL A 84 1.15 8.15 -1.27
C VAL A 84 -0.12 7.38 -1.58
N PHE A 85 -1.27 7.87 -1.11
CA PHE A 85 -2.58 7.32 -1.40
C PHE A 85 -2.82 7.19 -2.90
N GLN A 86 -2.64 8.25 -3.69
CA GLN A 86 -2.81 8.19 -5.14
C GLN A 86 -1.95 7.10 -5.80
N ARG A 87 -0.71 6.93 -5.34
CA ARG A 87 0.20 5.91 -5.87
C ARG A 87 -0.23 4.49 -5.49
N ILE A 88 -0.81 4.31 -4.31
CA ILE A 88 -1.42 3.05 -3.88
C ILE A 88 -2.64 2.76 -4.76
N GLN A 89 -3.53 3.74 -4.97
CA GLN A 89 -4.71 3.58 -5.84
C GLN A 89 -4.31 3.16 -7.26
N GLU A 90 -3.36 3.88 -7.88
CA GLU A 90 -2.87 3.56 -9.23
C GLU A 90 -2.24 2.16 -9.31
N ALA A 91 -1.48 1.77 -8.30
CA ALA A 91 -0.88 0.45 -8.23
C ALA A 91 -1.93 -0.67 -8.09
N THR A 92 -2.95 -0.45 -7.27
CA THR A 92 -4.04 -1.42 -7.08
C THR A 92 -4.97 -1.49 -8.29
N ALA A 93 -5.25 -0.36 -8.96
CA ALA A 93 -6.01 -0.36 -10.20
C ALA A 93 -5.29 -1.16 -11.30
N LYS A 94 -3.96 -1.02 -11.43
CA LYS A 94 -3.16 -1.85 -12.34
C LYS A 94 -3.24 -3.33 -11.99
N LEU A 95 -3.25 -3.65 -10.70
CA LEU A 95 -3.38 -5.01 -10.20
C LEU A 95 -4.74 -5.62 -10.59
N GLU A 96 -5.83 -4.88 -10.43
CA GLU A 96 -7.17 -5.29 -10.87
C GLU A 96 -7.23 -5.54 -12.39
N MET A 97 -6.68 -4.61 -13.18
CA MET A 97 -6.66 -4.75 -14.64
C MET A 97 -5.89 -5.99 -15.09
N ALA A 98 -4.73 -6.27 -14.48
CA ALA A 98 -3.95 -7.46 -14.77
C ALA A 98 -4.75 -8.74 -14.48
N MET A 99 -5.51 -8.78 -13.38
CA MET A 99 -6.36 -9.93 -13.05
C MET A 99 -7.52 -10.13 -14.02
N ARG A 100 -8.20 -9.05 -14.44
CA ARG A 100 -9.29 -9.13 -15.41
C ARG A 100 -8.81 -9.65 -16.77
N ASN A 101 -7.60 -9.27 -17.18
CA ASN A 101 -7.01 -9.74 -18.43
C ASN A 101 -6.65 -11.24 -18.38
N ASN A 102 -6.18 -11.74 -17.23
CA ASN A 102 -5.84 -13.15 -17.05
C ASN A 102 -7.05 -14.08 -16.87
N SER A 103 -8.23 -13.53 -16.55
CA SER A 103 -9.47 -14.30 -16.35
C SER A 103 -10.23 -14.60 -17.65
N ASN A 104 -9.75 -14.11 -18.80
CA ASN A 104 -10.38 -14.25 -20.13
C ASN A 104 -9.72 -15.33 -21.02
N ILE A 105 -9.05 -16.33 -20.43
CA ILE A 105 -8.42 -17.47 -21.12
C ILE A 105 -8.99 -18.76 -20.54
#